data_AF-A0A1H9DEF8-F1
#
_entry.id   AF-A0A1H9DEF8-F1
#
_cell.length_a   1.000
_cell.length_b   1.000
_cell.length_c   1.000
_cell.angle_alpha   90.00
_cell.angle_beta   90.00
_cell.angle_gamma   90.00
#
_symmetry.space_group_name_H-M   'P 1'
#
loop_
_entity.id
_entity.type
_entity.pdbx_description
1 polymer ?
#
loop_
_entity_poly.entity_id
_entity_poly.type
_entity_poly.pdbx_seq_one_letter_code
_entity_poly.pdbx_strand_id
1 'polypeptide(L)'
;MTLYSKHLHTDWTPPPLVEATLELLLSSPATQPSRVLQMLRAATAVQHKALEVRLPLTHPDLDRATYQRIIQAYYGFHAPLQWQIERFHAPQVAPSERHKVPALVKDLHALGLSDAEINALPLCAELPPLTCEADLLGIMYVMEGATLGGQVLRRIIAERLSIDAASGGEFLDVYGRDTGRLWKAFLKRLAEFDHPDDNLLVVRSACTTFASFARWLEGTGVLR
;
A
#
# COMPACT_ATOMS: atom_id res chain seq x y z
N MET A 1 5.92 55.76 -8.49
CA MET A 1 5.23 55.24 -7.29
C MET A 1 3.99 54.50 -7.80
N THR A 2 3.83 53.23 -7.41
CA THR A 2 2.82 52.22 -7.87
C THR A 2 3.14 51.66 -9.28
N LEU A 3 3.30 50.35 -9.51
CA LEU A 3 2.31 49.28 -9.37
C LEU A 3 2.89 47.88 -9.04
N TYR A 4 2.10 47.16 -8.26
CA TYR A 4 1.92 45.71 -8.10
C TYR A 4 2.51 44.77 -9.18
N SER A 5 3.10 43.65 -8.74
CA SER A 5 2.69 42.33 -9.24
C SER A 5 2.81 41.26 -8.15
N LYS A 6 1.69 40.61 -7.87
CA LYS A 6 1.48 39.41 -7.06
C LYS A 6 1.56 38.17 -7.97
N HIS A 7 1.62 37.00 -7.32
CA HIS A 7 1.33 35.64 -7.78
C HIS A 7 2.57 34.85 -8.27
N LEU A 8 2.77 33.58 -7.90
CA LEU A 8 1.79 32.52 -7.67
C LEU A 8 2.20 31.58 -6.51
N HIS A 9 1.37 31.50 -5.46
CA HIS A 9 1.17 30.25 -4.72
C HIS A 9 0.27 29.39 -5.61
N THR A 10 0.77 28.26 -6.10
CA THR A 10 -0.08 27.25 -6.72
C THR A 10 -0.60 26.33 -5.64
N ASP A 11 -1.89 26.49 -5.31
CA ASP A 11 -2.69 25.51 -4.57
C ASP A 11 -2.73 24.21 -5.38
N TRP A 12 -1.76 23.33 -5.13
CA TRP A 12 -1.75 21.99 -5.70
C TRP A 12 -2.83 21.16 -5.00
N THR A 13 -3.90 20.88 -5.74
CA THR A 13 -4.92 19.90 -5.37
C THR A 13 -4.53 18.56 -5.99
N PRO A 14 -4.39 17.47 -5.21
CA PRO A 14 -4.10 16.17 -5.79
C PRO A 14 -5.20 15.78 -6.78
N PRO A 15 -4.85 15.22 -7.96
CA PRO A 15 -5.84 14.96 -8.99
C PRO A 15 -6.85 13.89 -8.54
N PRO A 16 -8.13 13.99 -8.95
CA PRO A 16 -9.22 13.06 -8.62
C PRO A 16 -9.02 11.60 -9.09
N LEU A 17 -7.85 11.27 -9.64
CA LEU A 17 -7.56 10.01 -10.32
C LEU A 17 -7.40 8.81 -9.38
N VAL A 18 -6.98 8.98 -8.12
CA VAL A 18 -6.85 7.85 -7.17
C VAL A 18 -8.23 7.36 -6.72
N GLU A 19 -9.12 8.27 -6.32
CA GLU A 19 -10.53 7.97 -5.99
C GLU A 19 -11.30 7.49 -7.23
N ALA A 20 -11.17 8.17 -8.38
CA ALA A 20 -11.87 7.78 -9.59
C ALA A 20 -11.40 6.44 -10.16
N THR A 21 -10.12 6.08 -10.05
CA THR A 21 -9.61 4.78 -10.52
C THR A 21 -10.05 3.63 -9.60
N LEU A 22 -10.14 3.87 -8.28
CA LEU A 22 -10.75 2.93 -7.35
C LEU A 22 -12.24 2.75 -7.68
N GLU A 23 -13.00 3.81 -7.88
CA GLU A 23 -14.43 3.73 -8.24
C GLU A 23 -14.69 3.08 -9.61
N LEU A 24 -13.86 3.37 -10.62
CA LEU A 24 -13.96 2.81 -11.98
C LEU A 24 -13.57 1.32 -12.04
N LEU A 25 -12.63 0.85 -11.22
CA LEU A 25 -12.30 -0.58 -11.14
C LEU A 25 -13.31 -1.38 -10.31
N LEU A 26 -14.10 -0.71 -9.48
CA LEU A 26 -15.11 -1.28 -8.59
C LEU A 26 -16.53 -1.26 -9.18
N SER A 27 -16.74 -0.63 -10.33
CA SER A 27 -18.05 -0.55 -10.99
C SER A 27 -18.20 -1.63 -12.07
N SER A 28 -18.77 -2.77 -11.67
CA SER A 28 -19.44 -3.74 -12.56
C SER A 28 -20.87 -3.95 -12.05
N PRO A 29 -21.86 -4.28 -12.92
CA PRO A 29 -23.26 -4.29 -12.53
C PRO A 29 -23.59 -5.35 -11.47
N ALA A 30 -24.20 -4.86 -10.38
CA ALA A 30 -25.03 -5.51 -9.37
C ALA A 30 -24.62 -6.89 -8.83
N THR A 31 -23.60 -6.91 -7.98
CA THR A 31 -23.65 -7.70 -6.75
C THR A 31 -23.45 -6.71 -5.61
N GLN A 32 -24.39 -6.64 -4.67
CA GLN A 32 -24.21 -5.78 -3.50
C GLN A 32 -22.90 -6.19 -2.81
N PRO A 33 -22.01 -5.24 -2.47
CA PRO A 33 -20.78 -5.59 -1.77
C PRO A 33 -21.12 -6.29 -0.45
N SER A 34 -20.32 -7.30 -0.08
CA SER A 34 -20.49 -8.02 1.19
C SER A 34 -20.53 -7.05 2.36
N ARG A 35 -21.20 -7.44 3.45
CA ARG A 35 -21.36 -6.57 4.62
C ARG A 35 -19.99 -6.21 5.20
N VAL A 36 -19.09 -7.19 5.32
CA VAL A 36 -17.69 -6.97 5.73
C VAL A 36 -16.95 -5.97 4.84
N LEU A 37 -17.12 -6.02 3.50
CA LEU A 37 -16.46 -5.10 2.58
C LEU A 37 -16.96 -3.66 2.75
N GLN A 38 -18.26 -3.48 2.96
CA GLN A 38 -18.83 -2.16 3.26
C GLN A 38 -18.27 -1.60 4.58
N MET A 39 -18.21 -2.44 5.62
CA MET A 39 -17.66 -2.04 6.92
C MET A 39 -16.17 -1.68 6.84
N LEU A 40 -15.37 -2.47 6.11
CA LEU A 40 -13.96 -2.18 5.87
C LEU A 40 -13.77 -0.82 5.20
N ARG A 41 -14.47 -0.57 4.09
CA ARG A 41 -14.39 0.72 3.38
C ARG A 41 -14.72 1.90 4.28
N ALA A 42 -15.82 1.81 5.04
CA ALA A 42 -16.24 2.88 5.93
C ALA A 42 -15.22 3.11 7.06
N ALA A 43 -14.72 2.04 7.68
CA ALA A 43 -13.85 2.11 8.84
C ALA A 43 -12.39 2.52 8.52
N THR A 44 -11.92 2.28 7.29
CA THR A 44 -10.54 2.59 6.90
C THR A 44 -10.41 3.85 6.03
N ALA A 45 -11.50 4.46 5.59
CA ALA A 45 -11.48 5.61 4.67
C ALA A 45 -10.63 6.77 5.20
N VAL A 46 -10.78 7.12 6.47
CA VAL A 46 -10.06 8.23 7.11
C VAL A 46 -8.56 7.94 7.17
N GLN A 47 -8.17 6.74 7.62
CA GLN A 47 -6.76 6.34 7.73
C GLN A 47 -6.09 6.26 6.36
N HIS A 48 -6.80 5.71 5.36
CA HIS A 48 -6.31 5.68 3.98
C HIS A 48 -6.04 7.10 3.47
N LYS A 49 -7.01 8.02 3.60
CA LYS A 49 -6.86 9.39 3.13
C LYS A 49 -5.75 10.15 3.87
N ALA A 50 -5.67 9.97 5.19
CA ALA A 50 -4.64 10.58 6.01
C ALA A 50 -3.24 10.12 5.58
N LEU A 51 -3.07 8.83 5.27
CA LEU A 51 -1.78 8.31 4.82
C LEU A 51 -1.42 8.81 3.40
N GLU A 52 -2.41 8.84 2.50
CA GLU A 52 -2.23 9.34 1.12
C GLU A 52 -1.74 10.79 1.10
N VAL A 53 -2.32 11.66 1.94
CA VAL A 53 -1.94 13.08 2.04
C VAL A 53 -0.51 13.26 2.54
N ARG A 54 -0.06 12.40 3.46
CA ARG A 54 1.25 12.53 4.13
C ARG A 54 2.39 11.85 3.39
N LEU A 55 2.08 10.96 2.45
CA LEU A 55 3.09 10.32 1.60
C LEU A 55 3.52 11.28 0.50
N PRO A 56 4.83 11.59 0.37
CA PRO A 56 5.30 12.57 -0.60
C PRO A 56 5.37 12.02 -2.04
N LEU A 57 4.84 10.81 -2.32
CA LEU A 57 4.90 10.15 -3.63
C LEU A 57 4.19 10.95 -4.74
N THR A 58 3.26 11.84 -4.39
CA THR A 58 2.57 12.75 -5.31
C THR A 58 3.02 14.20 -5.19
N HIS A 59 3.91 14.50 -4.23
CA HIS A 59 4.39 15.86 -3.97
C HIS A 59 5.27 16.37 -5.12
N PRO A 60 5.11 17.63 -5.59
CA PRO A 60 5.90 18.18 -6.69
C PRO A 60 7.42 18.06 -6.48
N ASP A 61 7.88 18.32 -5.26
CA ASP A 61 9.30 18.25 -4.87
C ASP A 61 9.77 16.84 -4.49
N LEU A 62 9.15 15.78 -5.02
CA LEU A 62 9.65 14.42 -4.84
C LEU A 62 10.98 14.26 -5.57
N ASP A 63 12.01 13.82 -4.87
CA ASP A 63 13.32 13.50 -5.43
C ASP A 63 13.66 12.00 -5.28
N ARG A 64 14.70 11.56 -5.99
CA ARG A 64 15.16 10.17 -5.98
C ARG A 64 15.57 9.68 -4.59
N ALA A 65 16.19 10.54 -3.80
CA ALA A 65 16.64 10.19 -2.45
C ALA A 65 15.47 9.96 -1.49
N THR A 66 14.43 10.79 -1.55
CA THR A 66 13.19 10.61 -0.80
C THR A 66 12.44 9.37 -1.27
N TYR A 67 12.33 9.14 -2.58
CA TYR A 67 11.74 7.92 -3.11
C TYR A 67 12.46 6.66 -2.60
N GLN A 68 13.80 6.64 -2.64
CA GLN A 68 14.59 5.52 -2.11
C GLN A 68 14.31 5.27 -0.63
N ARG A 69 14.24 6.32 0.21
CA ARG A 69 13.89 6.17 1.63
C ARG A 69 12.48 5.60 1.83
N ILE A 70 11.52 5.95 0.97
CA ILE A 70 10.16 5.37 1.01
C ILE A 70 10.21 3.87 0.69
N ILE A 71 10.94 3.47 -0.36
CA ILE A 71 11.07 2.05 -0.72
C ILE A 71 11.78 1.25 0.38
N GLN A 72 12.81 1.82 1.03
CA GLN A 72 13.44 1.23 2.21
C GLN A 72 12.45 1.05 3.37
N ALA A 73 11.63 2.07 3.66
CA ALA A 73 10.61 1.99 4.70
C ALA A 73 9.52 0.96 4.36
N TYR A 74 9.13 0.86 3.08
CA TYR A 74 8.17 -0.14 2.62
C TYR A 74 8.73 -1.56 2.78
N TYR A 75 10.00 -1.79 2.41
CA TYR A 75 10.70 -3.05 2.69
C TYR A 75 10.67 -3.39 4.19
N GLY A 76 11.02 -2.42 5.03
CA GLY A 76 11.05 -2.59 6.49
C GLY A 76 9.72 -3.00 7.11
N PHE A 77 8.58 -2.66 6.50
CA PHE A 77 7.26 -3.12 6.94
C PHE A 77 6.83 -4.44 6.28
N HIS A 78 7.00 -4.55 4.96
CA HIS A 78 6.53 -5.69 4.18
C HIS A 78 7.29 -6.98 4.49
N ALA A 79 8.61 -6.92 4.72
CA ALA A 79 9.42 -8.09 5.00
C ALA A 79 8.97 -8.85 6.27
N PRO A 80 8.92 -8.22 7.46
CA PRO A 80 8.49 -8.92 8.66
C PRO A 80 7.00 -9.30 8.62
N LEU A 81 6.13 -8.52 7.95
CA LEU A 81 4.73 -8.89 7.77
C LEU A 81 4.56 -10.14 6.89
N GLN A 82 5.34 -10.26 5.82
CA GLN A 82 5.33 -11.47 4.99
C GLN A 82 5.74 -12.70 5.80
N TRP A 83 6.80 -12.62 6.60
CA TRP A 83 7.22 -13.71 7.48
C TRP A 83 6.14 -14.10 8.49
N GLN A 84 5.42 -13.11 9.04
CA GLN A 84 4.30 -13.36 9.95
C GLN A 84 3.17 -14.14 9.26
N ILE A 85 2.82 -13.78 8.03
CA ILE A 85 1.78 -14.47 7.23
C ILE A 85 2.23 -15.89 6.85
N GLU A 86 3.49 -16.06 6.43
CA GLU A 86 4.06 -17.39 6.13
C GLU A 86 4.01 -18.31 7.35
N ARG A 87 4.36 -17.80 8.53
CA ARG A 87 4.28 -18.55 9.80
C ARG A 87 2.85 -18.90 10.19
N PHE A 88 1.89 -18.02 9.93
CA PHE A 88 0.47 -18.29 10.18
C PHE A 88 -0.07 -19.43 9.31
N HIS A 89 0.41 -19.56 8.07
CA HIS A 89 0.00 -20.64 7.18
C HIS A 89 0.70 -21.98 7.45
N ALA A 90 1.81 -22.01 8.20
CA ALA A 90 2.58 -23.23 8.44
C ALA A 90 1.72 -24.35 9.10
N PRO A 91 1.81 -25.62 8.62
CA PRO A 91 2.78 -26.13 7.65
C PRO A 91 2.38 -25.97 6.17
N GLN A 92 1.26 -25.30 5.87
CA GLN A 92 0.84 -25.03 4.49
C GLN A 92 1.71 -23.94 3.88
N VAL A 93 1.93 -24.03 2.56
CA VAL A 93 2.69 -23.01 1.83
C VAL A 93 1.78 -21.82 1.56
N ALA A 94 2.18 -20.64 2.02
CA ALA A 94 1.52 -19.39 1.64
C ALA A 94 1.63 -19.18 0.11
N PRO A 95 0.57 -18.72 -0.58
CA PRO A 95 0.63 -18.51 -2.02
C PRO A 95 1.70 -17.48 -2.41
N SER A 96 2.73 -17.94 -3.13
CA SER A 96 3.86 -17.10 -3.56
C SER A 96 3.45 -15.97 -4.50
N GLU A 97 2.30 -16.11 -5.17
CA GLU A 97 1.75 -15.12 -6.12
C GLU A 97 1.48 -13.75 -5.46
N ARG A 98 1.33 -13.70 -4.13
CA ARG A 98 1.09 -12.45 -3.39
C ARG A 98 2.33 -11.90 -2.67
N HIS A 99 3.49 -12.52 -2.86
CA HIS A 99 4.75 -12.08 -2.26
C HIS A 99 5.26 -10.82 -2.95
N LYS A 100 5.41 -9.74 -2.18
CA LYS A 100 5.85 -8.43 -2.71
C LYS A 100 7.29 -8.09 -2.33
N VAL A 101 7.84 -8.77 -1.33
CA VAL A 101 9.21 -8.53 -0.84
C VAL A 101 10.27 -8.74 -1.93
N PRO A 102 10.19 -9.76 -2.81
CA PRO A 102 11.15 -9.91 -3.90
C PRO A 102 11.22 -8.68 -4.83
N ALA A 103 10.08 -8.06 -5.14
CA ALA A 103 10.03 -6.83 -5.94
C ALA A 103 10.69 -5.66 -5.20
N LEU A 104 10.46 -5.52 -3.89
CA LEU A 104 11.12 -4.49 -3.07
C LEU A 104 12.64 -4.67 -3.02
N VAL A 105 13.14 -5.90 -2.88
CA VAL A 105 14.58 -6.18 -2.88
C VAL A 105 15.19 -5.80 -4.24
N LYS A 106 14.53 -6.19 -5.34
CA LYS A 106 14.97 -5.81 -6.69
C LYS A 106 14.98 -4.30 -6.89
N ASP A 107 13.95 -3.61 -6.41
CA ASP A 107 13.88 -2.15 -6.49
C ASP A 107 14.99 -1.48 -5.69
N LEU A 108 15.28 -1.96 -4.49
CA LEU A 108 16.38 -1.44 -3.66
C LEU A 108 17.75 -1.62 -4.34
N HIS A 109 17.98 -2.75 -5.01
CA HIS A 109 19.19 -2.93 -5.82
C HIS A 109 19.26 -1.95 -6.99
N ALA A 110 18.16 -1.78 -7.75
CA ALA A 110 18.10 -0.84 -8.86
C ALA A 110 18.24 0.62 -8.41
N LEU A 111 17.91 0.91 -7.15
CA LEU A 111 18.13 2.21 -6.51
C LEU A 111 19.56 2.39 -5.99
N GLY A 112 20.38 1.34 -5.96
CA GLY A 112 21.81 1.40 -5.68
C GLY A 112 22.24 0.79 -4.35
N LEU A 113 21.35 0.09 -3.63
CA LEU A 113 21.73 -0.59 -2.39
C LEU A 113 22.38 -1.95 -2.67
N SER A 114 23.42 -2.26 -1.90
CA SER A 114 24.01 -3.59 -1.79
C SER A 114 23.21 -4.51 -0.87
N ASP A 115 23.46 -5.83 -0.94
CA ASP A 115 22.87 -6.81 -0.02
C ASP A 115 23.13 -6.47 1.44
N ALA A 116 24.34 -5.98 1.76
CA ALA A 116 24.71 -5.61 3.12
C ALA A 116 23.87 -4.44 3.63
N GLU A 117 23.61 -3.44 2.78
CA GLU A 117 22.77 -2.29 3.14
C GLU A 117 21.31 -2.69 3.29
N ILE A 118 20.77 -3.55 2.39
CA ILE A 118 19.39 -4.06 2.49
C ILE A 118 19.21 -4.87 3.78
N ASN A 119 20.15 -5.76 4.11
CA ASN A 119 20.11 -6.57 5.33
C ASN A 119 20.25 -5.74 6.62
N ALA A 120 20.81 -4.53 6.52
CA ALA A 120 20.94 -3.61 7.65
C ALA A 120 19.75 -2.65 7.79
N LEU A 121 18.79 -2.66 6.86
CA LEU A 121 17.61 -1.80 6.95
C LEU A 121 16.80 -2.11 8.21
N PRO A 122 16.27 -1.08 8.90
CA PRO A 122 15.43 -1.29 10.06
C PRO A 122 14.13 -2.00 9.64
N LEU A 123 13.69 -2.95 10.46
CA LEU A 123 12.46 -3.71 10.25
C LEU A 123 11.42 -3.32 11.30
N CYS A 124 10.16 -3.27 10.90
CA CYS A 124 9.04 -2.97 11.79
C CYS A 124 8.86 -4.10 12.81
N ALA A 125 9.04 -3.78 14.09
CA ALA A 125 8.81 -4.73 15.19
C ALA A 125 7.34 -4.76 15.68
N GLU A 126 6.59 -3.68 15.44
CA GLU A 126 5.22 -3.50 15.91
C GLU A 126 4.19 -3.76 14.80
N LEU A 127 4.09 -5.02 14.37
CA LEU A 127 3.15 -5.46 13.34
C LEU A 127 1.71 -5.61 13.89
N PRO A 128 0.68 -5.55 13.02
CA PRO A 128 -0.67 -5.94 13.42
C PRO A 128 -0.70 -7.41 13.90
N PRO A 129 -1.46 -7.74 14.96
CA PRO A 129 -1.61 -9.13 15.39
C PRO A 129 -2.17 -10.02 14.26
N LEU A 130 -1.69 -11.25 14.19
CA LEU A 130 -2.23 -12.29 13.30
C LEU A 130 -2.40 -13.58 14.08
N THR A 131 -3.60 -13.78 14.60
CA THR A 131 -3.95 -14.92 15.47
C THR A 131 -5.04 -15.80 14.87
N CYS A 132 -5.78 -15.30 13.88
CA CYS A 132 -6.86 -16.02 13.23
C CYS A 132 -7.08 -15.55 11.78
N GLU A 133 -7.96 -16.23 11.06
CA GLU A 133 -8.31 -15.93 9.67
C GLU A 133 -8.89 -14.53 9.49
N ALA A 134 -9.69 -14.05 10.45
CA ALA A 134 -10.24 -12.70 10.40
C ALA A 134 -9.12 -11.62 10.46
N ASP A 135 -8.08 -11.87 11.28
CA ASP A 135 -6.91 -10.99 11.32
C ASP A 135 -6.21 -10.97 9.95
N LEU A 136 -5.99 -12.16 9.35
CA LEU A 136 -5.36 -12.30 8.04
C LEU A 136 -6.13 -11.51 6.97
N LEU A 137 -7.45 -11.66 6.91
CA LEU A 137 -8.28 -10.98 5.91
C LEU A 137 -8.25 -9.46 6.07
N GLY A 138 -8.21 -8.96 7.32
CA GLY A 138 -8.05 -7.53 7.59
C GLY A 138 -6.69 -7.00 7.12
N ILE A 139 -5.61 -7.71 7.41
CA ILE A 139 -4.26 -7.38 6.92
C ILE A 139 -4.24 -7.39 5.38
N MET A 140 -4.70 -8.47 4.77
CA MET A 140 -4.69 -8.66 3.32
C MET A 140 -5.56 -7.62 2.59
N TYR A 141 -6.66 -7.15 3.19
CA TYR A 141 -7.45 -6.05 2.61
C TYR A 141 -6.59 -4.81 2.39
N VAL A 142 -5.75 -4.43 3.37
CA VAL A 142 -4.86 -3.28 3.27
C VAL A 142 -3.73 -3.54 2.26
N MET A 143 -3.05 -4.69 2.38
CA MET A 143 -1.87 -5.00 1.55
C MET A 143 -2.22 -5.23 0.08
N GLU A 144 -3.33 -5.90 -0.21
CA GLU A 144 -3.80 -6.12 -1.58
C GLU A 144 -4.45 -4.85 -2.14
N GLY A 145 -5.21 -4.11 -1.33
CA GLY A 145 -5.81 -2.84 -1.74
C GLY A 145 -4.78 -1.80 -2.17
N ALA A 146 -3.63 -1.72 -1.48
CA ALA A 146 -2.54 -0.81 -1.82
C ALA A 146 -1.98 -1.02 -3.24
N THR A 147 -2.07 -2.24 -3.79
CA THR A 147 -1.57 -2.54 -5.15
C THR A 147 -2.38 -1.84 -6.25
N LEU A 148 -3.64 -1.48 -5.98
CA LEU A 148 -4.46 -0.70 -6.91
C LEU A 148 -3.95 0.74 -7.04
N GLY A 149 -3.58 1.36 -5.91
CA GLY A 149 -2.98 2.70 -5.89
C GLY A 149 -1.60 2.72 -6.56
N GLY A 150 -0.83 1.65 -6.42
CA GLY A 150 0.48 1.48 -7.10
C GLY A 150 0.40 1.67 -8.62
N GLN A 151 -0.68 1.20 -9.25
CA GLN A 151 -0.91 1.36 -10.70
C GLN A 151 -0.98 2.82 -11.15
N VAL A 152 -1.45 3.70 -10.28
CA VAL A 152 -1.48 5.15 -10.52
C VAL A 152 -0.12 5.75 -10.22
N LEU A 153 0.47 5.40 -9.07
CA LEU A 153 1.75 5.95 -8.62
C LEU A 153 2.90 5.64 -9.59
N ARG A 154 2.94 4.46 -10.21
CA ARG A 154 4.02 4.10 -11.15
C ARG A 154 4.17 5.11 -12.30
N ARG A 155 3.06 5.69 -12.79
CA ARG A 155 3.10 6.68 -13.89
C ARG A 155 3.71 7.99 -13.41
N ILE A 156 3.29 8.44 -12.23
CA ILE A 156 3.82 9.64 -11.58
C ILE A 156 5.32 9.50 -11.33
N ILE A 157 5.75 8.34 -10.80
CA ILE A 157 7.15 8.06 -10.51
C ILE A 157 7.99 7.96 -11.80
N ALA A 158 7.48 7.31 -12.85
CA ALA A 158 8.14 7.26 -14.15
C ALA A 158 8.31 8.65 -14.76
N GLU A 159 7.26 9.48 -14.75
CA GLU A 159 7.29 10.82 -15.34
C GLU A 159 8.21 11.77 -14.57
N ARG A 160 8.21 11.72 -13.22
CA ARG A 160 8.96 12.67 -12.40
C ARG A 160 10.41 12.26 -12.15
N LEU A 161 10.65 10.97 -11.95
CA LEU A 161 11.96 10.45 -11.52
C LEU A 161 12.67 9.62 -12.59
N SER A 162 12.03 9.37 -13.75
CA SER A 162 12.52 8.42 -14.77
C SER A 162 12.80 7.03 -14.17
N ILE A 163 11.93 6.59 -13.24
CA ILE A 163 11.98 5.28 -12.59
C ILE A 163 10.81 4.44 -13.08
N ASP A 164 11.14 3.29 -13.64
CA ASP A 164 10.21 2.24 -14.09
C ASP A 164 10.46 0.91 -13.35
N ALA A 165 9.76 -0.15 -13.76
CA ALA A 165 9.91 -1.46 -13.14
C ALA A 165 11.34 -2.03 -13.20
N ALA A 166 12.15 -1.66 -14.18
CA ALA A 166 13.54 -2.13 -14.29
C ALA A 166 14.52 -1.28 -13.45
N SER A 167 14.12 -0.09 -13.03
CA SER A 167 15.00 0.93 -12.44
C SER A 167 14.58 1.38 -11.02
N GLY A 168 13.76 0.58 -10.33
CA GLY A 168 13.38 0.81 -8.93
C GLY A 168 11.88 0.99 -8.67
N GLY A 169 11.01 0.66 -9.62
CA GLY A 169 9.56 0.82 -9.52
C GLY A 169 8.74 -0.46 -9.73
N GLU A 170 9.33 -1.65 -9.63
CA GLU A 170 8.62 -2.93 -9.83
C GLU A 170 7.54 -3.13 -8.77
N PHE A 171 7.80 -2.76 -7.52
CA PHE A 171 6.85 -2.91 -6.43
C PHE A 171 5.55 -2.13 -6.65
N LEU A 172 5.61 -0.98 -7.34
CA LEU A 172 4.42 -0.19 -7.67
C LEU A 172 3.51 -0.88 -8.70
N ASP A 173 4.05 -1.86 -9.44
CA ASP A 173 3.34 -2.69 -10.41
C ASP A 173 3.55 -4.19 -10.14
N VAL A 174 3.61 -4.58 -8.86
CA VAL A 174 4.10 -5.90 -8.42
C VAL A 174 3.39 -7.09 -9.06
N TYR A 175 2.12 -6.94 -9.44
CA TYR A 175 1.34 -7.98 -10.12
C TYR A 175 1.09 -7.69 -11.60
N GLY A 176 1.55 -6.55 -12.12
CA GLY A 176 1.31 -6.17 -13.50
C GLY A 176 -0.18 -6.21 -13.86
N ARG A 177 -0.46 -6.92 -14.96
CA ARG A 177 -1.80 -7.12 -15.52
C ARG A 177 -2.71 -7.95 -14.60
N ASP A 178 -2.16 -8.71 -13.65
CA ASP A 178 -2.93 -9.56 -12.74
C ASP A 178 -3.50 -8.81 -11.53
N THR A 179 -3.11 -7.55 -11.29
CA THR A 179 -3.56 -6.74 -10.15
C THR A 179 -5.09 -6.79 -9.96
N GLY A 180 -5.85 -6.53 -11.01
CA GLY A 180 -7.32 -6.56 -10.96
C GLY A 180 -7.90 -7.96 -10.71
N ARG A 181 -7.29 -9.00 -11.28
CA ARG A 181 -7.72 -10.40 -11.08
C ARG A 181 -7.49 -10.82 -9.63
N LEU A 182 -6.32 -10.53 -9.08
CA LEU A 182 -5.93 -10.89 -7.70
C LEU A 182 -6.74 -10.15 -6.66
N TRP A 183 -7.08 -8.88 -6.92
CA TRP A 183 -8.00 -8.11 -6.09
C TRP A 183 -9.40 -8.71 -6.10
N LYS A 184 -9.96 -9.03 -7.28
CA LYS A 184 -11.27 -9.68 -7.39
C LYS A 184 -11.30 -11.04 -6.69
N ALA A 185 -10.24 -11.85 -6.83
CA ALA A 185 -10.12 -13.12 -6.14
C ALA A 185 -10.08 -12.96 -4.62
N PHE A 186 -9.38 -11.92 -4.12
CA PHE A 186 -9.39 -11.59 -2.69
C PHE A 186 -10.78 -11.16 -2.21
N LEU A 187 -11.46 -10.27 -2.94
CA LEU A 187 -12.83 -9.83 -2.60
C LEU A 187 -13.82 -10.99 -2.56
N LYS A 188 -13.66 -11.99 -3.44
CA LYS A 188 -14.47 -13.22 -3.42
C LYS A 188 -14.25 -14.00 -2.11
N ARG A 189 -13.00 -14.25 -1.71
CA ARG A 189 -12.68 -14.91 -0.43
C ARG A 189 -13.23 -14.13 0.76
N LEU A 190 -13.11 -12.81 0.73
CA LEU A 190 -13.65 -11.94 1.77
C LEU A 190 -15.17 -12.04 1.87
N ALA A 191 -15.87 -12.13 0.74
CA ALA A 191 -17.33 -12.32 0.72
C ALA A 191 -17.75 -13.72 1.20
N GLU A 192 -16.95 -14.75 0.94
CA GLU A 192 -17.17 -16.11 1.46
C GLU A 192 -16.98 -16.20 2.98
N PHE A 193 -16.18 -15.32 3.58
CA PHE A 193 -15.96 -15.22 5.03
C PHE A 193 -16.93 -14.27 5.75
N ASP A 194 -17.83 -13.59 5.03
CA ASP A 194 -18.71 -12.56 5.59
C ASP A 194 -19.65 -13.14 6.66
N HIS A 195 -19.40 -12.84 7.94
CA HIS A 195 -20.16 -13.36 9.07
C HIS A 195 -20.25 -12.32 10.20
N PRO A 196 -21.44 -12.06 10.79
CA PRO A 196 -21.62 -11.02 11.81
C PRO A 196 -20.66 -11.12 13.00
N ASP A 197 -20.33 -12.34 13.43
CA ASP A 197 -19.46 -12.57 14.59
C ASP A 197 -17.98 -12.24 14.32
N ASP A 198 -17.54 -12.33 13.06
CA ASP A 198 -16.14 -12.15 12.65
C ASP A 198 -15.87 -10.79 12.00
N ASN A 199 -16.89 -10.15 11.43
CA ASN A 199 -16.73 -8.93 10.63
C ASN A 199 -16.07 -7.78 11.40
N LEU A 200 -16.37 -7.63 12.69
CA LEU A 200 -15.74 -6.60 13.53
C LEU A 200 -14.25 -6.88 13.74
N LEU A 201 -13.85 -8.15 13.79
CA LEU A 201 -12.46 -8.56 13.93
C LEU A 201 -11.67 -8.26 12.65
N VAL A 202 -12.23 -8.58 11.49
CA VAL A 202 -11.64 -8.24 10.18
C VAL A 202 -11.41 -6.74 10.06
N VAL A 203 -12.42 -5.94 10.40
CA VAL A 203 -12.35 -4.47 10.36
C VAL A 203 -11.31 -3.94 11.33
N ARG A 204 -11.28 -4.45 12.57
CA ARG A 204 -10.30 -4.05 13.56
C ARG A 204 -8.88 -4.34 13.08
N SER A 205 -8.64 -5.53 12.52
CA SER A 205 -7.33 -5.90 11.97
C SER A 205 -6.88 -4.97 10.84
N ALA A 206 -7.78 -4.60 9.92
CA ALA A 206 -7.46 -3.65 8.85
C ALA A 206 -7.10 -2.26 9.43
N CYS A 207 -7.88 -1.75 10.39
CA CYS A 207 -7.58 -0.49 11.06
C CYS A 207 -6.23 -0.52 11.81
N THR A 208 -5.94 -1.61 12.52
CA THR A 208 -4.66 -1.83 13.21
C THR A 208 -3.49 -1.92 12.22
N THR A 209 -3.71 -2.51 11.05
CA THR A 209 -2.71 -2.59 9.98
C THR A 209 -2.36 -1.20 9.45
N PHE A 210 -3.36 -0.36 9.15
CA PHE A 210 -3.13 1.05 8.80
C PHE A 210 -2.39 1.81 9.90
N ALA A 211 -2.81 1.67 11.16
CA ALA A 211 -2.19 2.36 12.28
C ALA A 211 -0.72 1.95 12.48
N SER A 212 -0.41 0.66 12.32
CA SER A 212 0.95 0.12 12.45
C SER A 212 1.83 0.59 11.29
N PHE A 213 1.31 0.58 10.06
CA PHE A 213 2.04 1.08 8.90
C PHE A 213 2.29 2.60 8.99
N ALA A 214 1.30 3.39 9.37
CA ALA A 214 1.46 4.83 9.55
C ALA A 214 2.49 5.16 10.63
N ARG A 215 2.43 4.50 11.80
CA ARG A 215 3.42 4.68 12.88
C ARG A 215 4.83 4.32 12.44
N TRP A 216 4.97 3.24 11.68
CA TRP A 216 6.24 2.83 11.10
C TRP A 216 6.80 3.89 10.15
N LEU A 217 5.99 4.34 9.18
CA LEU A 217 6.41 5.35 8.21
C LEU A 217 6.76 6.69 8.90
N GLU A 218 6.01 7.09 9.93
CA GLU A 218 6.31 8.23 10.79
C GLU A 218 7.69 8.07 11.46
N GLY A 219 7.93 6.91 12.08
CA GLY A 219 9.20 6.61 12.77
C GLY A 219 10.42 6.56 11.84
N THR A 220 10.21 6.25 10.55
CA THR A 220 11.27 6.31 9.51
C THR A 220 11.46 7.72 8.92
N GLY A 221 10.61 8.69 9.28
CA GLY A 221 10.71 10.07 8.82
C GLY A 221 10.42 10.28 7.32
N VAL A 222 9.63 9.39 6.71
CA VAL A 222 9.25 9.49 5.28
C VAL A 222 7.92 10.19 5.05
N LEU A 223 7.09 10.32 6.09
CA LEU A 223 5.86 11.11 6.04
C LEU A 223 6.19 12.60 6.15
N ARG A 224 5.39 13.44 5.46
CA ARG A 224 5.45 14.90 5.52
C ARG A 224 4.12 15.48 6.00
#